data_AF-A0A0F5JAD8-F1
#
_entry.id   AF-A0A0F5JAD8-F1
#
_cell.length_a   1.000
_cell.length_b   1.000
_cell.length_c   1.000
_cell.angle_alpha   90.00
_cell.angle_beta   90.00
_cell.angle_gamma   90.00
#
_symmetry.space_group_name_H-M   'P 1'
#
loop_
_entity.id
_entity.type
_entity.pdbx_description
1 polymer ?
#
loop_
_entity_poly.entity_id
_entity_poly.type
_entity_poly.pdbx_seq_one_letter_code
_entity_poly.pdbx_strand_id
1 'polypeptide(L)'
;MKKKRTQAFLIPILLSLPLLQMVAVMIVGEVYLRWTVIILSVLFYLLLTTNYIFWYHLNRKIDVYHQRIVWKLEHHSKASAQTKNILAAEDTVFIPKVVGNDELRKNIQCTYPYFLSRLHEAYPALTEADEFLCMLIKSNLSNKEVMEQLSISQGSLHTTRYRLKRKLAIPKEVNLDDWIRQFE
;
A
#
# COMPACT_ATOMS: atom_id res chain seq x y z
N MET A 1 -24.83 40.52 68.77
CA MET A 1 -23.85 39.42 68.54
C MET A 1 -24.33 38.05 69.06
N LYS A 2 -25.50 37.51 68.65
CA LYS A 2 -26.02 36.21 69.16
C LYS A 2 -26.39 35.15 68.10
N LYS A 3 -26.24 35.42 66.79
CA LYS A 3 -26.69 34.52 65.71
C LYS A 3 -25.71 33.40 65.33
N LYS A 4 -24.42 33.52 65.69
CA LYS A 4 -23.38 32.53 65.33
C LYS A 4 -23.38 31.24 66.16
N ARG A 5 -23.92 31.25 67.40
CA ARG A 5 -23.89 30.07 68.30
C ARG A 5 -24.89 28.98 67.93
N THR A 6 -26.08 29.35 67.44
CA THR A 6 -27.09 28.35 67.04
C THR A 6 -26.76 27.66 65.72
N GLN A 7 -26.05 28.33 64.82
CA GLN A 7 -25.59 27.73 63.56
C GLN A 7 -24.53 26.63 63.78
N ALA A 8 -23.69 26.74 64.81
CA ALA A 8 -22.65 25.76 65.12
C ALA A 8 -23.21 24.39 65.55
N PHE A 9 -24.40 24.34 66.14
CA PHE A 9 -25.06 23.08 66.56
C PHE A 9 -25.99 22.50 65.49
N LEU A 10 -26.51 23.32 64.57
CA LEU A 10 -27.39 22.86 63.49
C LEU A 10 -26.64 22.14 62.36
N ILE A 11 -25.40 22.56 62.06
CA ILE A 11 -24.56 21.94 61.01
C ILE A 11 -24.29 20.44 61.24
N PRO A 12 -23.83 19.99 62.42
CA PRO A 12 -23.59 18.56 62.66
C PRO A 12 -24.88 17.73 62.65
N ILE A 13 -26.01 18.30 63.09
CA ILE A 13 -27.32 17.63 63.03
C ILE A 13 -27.76 17.45 61.57
N LEU A 14 -27.60 18.48 60.72
CA LEU A 14 -27.88 18.38 59.29
C LEU A 14 -26.97 17.34 58.59
N LEU A 15 -25.70 17.26 59.01
CA LEU A 15 -24.70 16.33 58.46
C LEU A 15 -24.96 14.86 58.86
N SER A 16 -25.67 14.63 59.97
CA SER A 16 -26.06 13.29 60.45
C SER A 16 -27.29 12.70 59.77
N LEU A 17 -27.99 13.45 58.89
CA LEU A 17 -29.13 12.91 58.15
C LEU A 17 -28.63 12.05 56.97
N PRO A 18 -28.83 10.72 57.00
CA PRO A 18 -28.31 9.81 55.97
C PRO A 18 -28.94 10.08 54.59
N LEU A 19 -30.18 10.56 54.57
CA LEU A 19 -30.89 10.97 53.35
C LEU A 19 -30.22 12.15 52.64
N LEU A 20 -29.74 13.14 53.39
CA LEU A 20 -29.05 14.30 52.82
C LEU A 20 -27.70 13.89 52.22
N GLN A 21 -26.98 13.01 52.90
CA GLN A 21 -25.70 12.46 52.40
C GLN A 21 -25.90 11.64 51.12
N MET A 22 -26.95 10.82 51.03
CA MET A 22 -27.27 10.05 49.82
C MET A 22 -27.57 10.94 48.62
N VAL A 23 -28.39 11.99 48.81
CA VAL A 23 -28.72 12.95 47.75
C VAL A 23 -27.46 13.71 47.29
N ALA A 24 -26.59 14.12 48.22
CA ALA A 24 -25.34 14.78 47.88
C ALA A 24 -24.41 13.88 47.06
N VAL A 25 -24.25 12.61 47.44
CA VAL A 25 -23.45 11.62 46.68
C VAL A 25 -24.04 11.40 45.28
N MET A 26 -25.37 11.34 45.16
CA MET A 26 -26.06 11.15 43.89
C MET A 26 -25.87 12.34 42.94
N ILE A 27 -26.04 13.57 43.43
CA ILE A 27 -25.82 14.81 42.65
C ILE A 27 -24.36 14.91 42.20
N VAL A 28 -23.44 14.67 43.12
CA VAL A 28 -22.00 14.69 42.82
C VAL A 28 -21.65 13.62 41.78
N GLY A 29 -22.22 12.42 41.90
CA GLY A 29 -22.06 11.33 40.93
C GLY A 29 -22.56 11.68 39.52
N GLU A 30 -23.74 12.28 39.39
CA GLU A 30 -24.25 12.73 38.08
C GLU A 30 -23.38 13.82 37.45
N VAL A 31 -22.87 14.75 38.26
CA VAL A 31 -21.96 15.80 37.79
C VAL A 31 -20.68 15.16 37.27
N TYR A 32 -20.06 14.24 38.03
CA TYR A 32 -18.87 13.51 37.57
C TYR A 32 -19.14 12.72 36.29
N LEU A 33 -20.28 12.04 36.18
CA LEU A 33 -20.65 11.27 34.99
C LEU A 33 -20.77 12.16 33.75
N ARG A 34 -21.34 13.37 33.89
CA ARG A 34 -21.44 14.32 32.78
C ARG A 34 -20.06 14.81 32.34
N TRP A 35 -19.18 15.14 33.29
CA TRP A 35 -17.82 15.60 32.96
C TRP A 35 -16.96 14.49 32.35
N THR A 36 -17.06 13.24 32.81
CA THR A 36 -16.31 12.12 32.23
C THR A 36 -16.72 11.86 30.78
N VAL A 37 -18.02 11.93 30.46
CA VAL A 37 -18.52 11.81 29.08
C VAL A 37 -18.00 12.94 28.20
N ILE A 38 -18.01 14.18 28.70
CA ILE A 38 -17.47 15.34 27.97
C ILE A 38 -15.97 15.16 27.70
N ILE A 39 -15.20 14.75 28.71
CA ILE A 39 -13.74 14.53 28.58
C ILE A 39 -13.45 13.42 27.58
N LEU A 40 -14.16 12.29 27.65
CA LEU A 40 -14.00 11.18 26.73
C LEU A 40 -14.36 11.57 25.29
N SER A 41 -15.42 12.35 25.11
CA SER A 41 -15.82 12.89 23.81
C SER A 41 -14.72 13.79 23.23
N VAL A 42 -14.19 14.73 24.01
CA VAL A 42 -13.09 15.60 23.58
C VAL A 42 -11.85 14.79 23.22
N LEU A 43 -11.48 13.81 24.04
CA LEU A 43 -10.34 12.93 23.77
C LEU A 43 -10.55 12.11 22.48
N PHE A 44 -11.77 11.62 22.25
CA PHE A 44 -12.12 10.91 21.02
C PHE A 44 -12.02 11.81 19.78
N TYR A 45 -12.54 13.04 19.85
CA TYR A 45 -12.39 14.01 18.75
C TYR A 45 -10.92 14.38 18.52
N LEU A 46 -10.11 14.53 19.57
CA LEU A 46 -8.67 14.75 19.43
C LEU A 46 -8.00 13.56 18.72
N LEU A 47 -8.30 12.33 19.12
CA LEU A 47 -7.78 11.14 18.43
C LEU A 47 -8.21 11.11 16.96
N LEU A 48 -9.49 11.38 16.66
CA LEU A 48 -9.98 11.47 15.29
C LEU A 48 -9.26 12.55 14.48
N THR A 49 -9.05 13.74 15.03
CA THR A 49 -8.34 14.82 14.32
C THR A 49 -6.89 14.43 14.04
N THR A 50 -6.17 13.86 15.02
CA THR A 50 -4.80 13.38 14.80
C THR A 50 -4.71 12.25 13.78
N ASN A 51 -5.68 11.33 13.81
CA ASN A 51 -5.77 10.23 12.85
C ASN A 51 -6.08 10.74 11.43
N TYR A 52 -7.03 11.67 11.30
CA TYR A 52 -7.38 12.32 10.05
C TYR A 52 -6.21 13.13 9.47
N ILE A 53 -5.50 13.89 10.30
CA ILE A 53 -4.30 14.65 9.89
C ILE A 53 -3.19 13.70 9.45
N PHE A 54 -2.96 12.60 10.17
CA PHE A 54 -1.99 11.58 9.79
C PHE A 54 -2.35 10.92 8.47
N TRP A 55 -3.63 10.55 8.27
CA TRP A 55 -4.14 10.00 7.02
C TRP A 55 -3.96 10.99 5.86
N TYR A 56 -4.32 12.26 6.06
CA TYR A 56 -4.13 13.32 5.06
C TYR A 56 -2.65 13.49 4.69
N HIS A 57 -1.77 13.48 5.68
CA HIS A 57 -0.33 13.58 5.44
C HIS A 57 0.24 12.33 4.75
N LEU A 58 -0.26 11.15 5.08
CA LEU A 58 0.16 9.89 4.46
C LEU A 58 -0.32 9.80 3.00
N ASN A 59 -1.55 10.21 2.72
CA ASN A 59 -2.10 10.31 1.36
C ASN A 59 -1.43 11.41 0.54
N ARG A 60 -1.05 12.54 1.16
CA ARG A 60 -0.33 13.62 0.46
C ARG A 60 1.01 13.15 -0.10
N LYS A 61 1.68 12.21 0.55
CA LYS A 61 2.90 11.59 -0.01
C LYS A 61 2.56 10.73 -1.23
N ILE A 62 1.47 9.97 -1.17
CA ILE A 62 1.00 9.09 -2.27
C ILE A 62 0.72 9.91 -3.55
N ASP A 63 0.03 11.05 -3.45
CA ASP A 63 -0.27 11.90 -4.62
C ASP A 63 0.99 12.47 -5.29
N VAL A 64 1.99 12.86 -4.49
CA VAL A 64 3.27 13.39 -5.00
C VAL A 64 4.09 12.28 -5.69
N TYR A 65 3.99 11.03 -5.25
CA TYR A 65 4.60 9.90 -5.95
C TYR A 65 3.90 9.60 -7.27
N HIS A 66 2.57 9.66 -7.32
CA HIS A 66 1.80 9.47 -8.56
C HIS A 66 2.12 10.55 -9.60
N GLN A 67 2.18 11.82 -9.19
CA GLN A 67 2.55 12.93 -10.06
C GLN A 67 3.95 12.75 -10.68
N ARG A 68 4.92 12.29 -9.90
CA ARG A 68 6.28 12.03 -10.39
C ARG A 68 6.33 10.89 -11.40
N ILE A 69 5.56 9.83 -11.19
CA ILE A 69 5.49 8.69 -12.12
C ILE A 69 4.82 9.12 -13.43
N VAL A 70 3.70 9.84 -13.36
CA VAL A 70 2.97 10.32 -14.55
C VAL A 70 3.83 11.29 -15.37
N TRP A 71 4.47 12.26 -14.72
CA TRP A 71 5.38 13.20 -15.40
C TRP A 71 6.54 12.47 -16.06
N LYS A 72 7.17 11.52 -15.35
CA LYS A 72 8.28 10.73 -15.90
C LYS A 72 7.84 9.88 -17.10
N LEU A 73 6.63 9.31 -17.06
CA LEU A 73 6.05 8.56 -18.18
C LEU A 73 5.74 9.45 -19.39
N GLU A 74 5.30 10.68 -19.18
CA GLU A 74 5.05 11.63 -20.25
C GLU A 74 6.35 12.15 -20.88
N HIS A 75 7.41 12.30 -20.08
CA HIS A 75 8.73 12.68 -20.58
C HIS A 75 9.37 11.54 -21.36
N HIS A 76 9.27 10.30 -20.86
CA HIS A 76 9.74 9.12 -21.60
C HIS A 76 8.89 8.82 -22.83
N SER A 77 7.58 9.11 -22.83
CA SER A 77 6.75 8.94 -24.04
C SER A 77 7.09 9.95 -25.13
N LYS A 78 7.39 11.20 -24.77
CA LYS A 78 7.87 12.23 -25.72
C LYS A 78 9.28 11.92 -26.23
N ALA A 79 10.18 11.48 -25.36
CA ALA A 79 11.52 11.03 -25.76
C ALA A 79 11.46 9.79 -26.67
N SER A 80 10.63 8.81 -26.32
CA SER A 80 10.39 7.60 -27.12
C SER A 80 9.68 7.90 -28.44
N ALA A 81 8.75 8.85 -28.49
CA ALA A 81 8.13 9.30 -29.74
C ALA A 81 9.16 9.90 -30.70
N GLN A 82 10.16 10.60 -30.16
CA GLN A 82 11.28 11.11 -30.96
C GLN A 82 12.22 9.99 -31.42
N THR A 83 12.49 8.98 -30.57
CA THR A 83 13.22 7.78 -30.98
C THR A 83 12.45 6.97 -32.04
N LYS A 84 11.11 6.91 -31.95
CA LYS A 84 10.23 6.21 -32.90
C LYS A 84 10.26 6.83 -34.30
N ASN A 85 10.46 8.15 -34.39
CA ASN A 85 10.63 8.84 -35.68
C ASN A 85 12.01 8.59 -36.32
N ILE A 86 13.03 8.25 -35.53
CA ILE A 86 14.39 7.95 -36.01
C ILE A 86 14.56 6.46 -36.31
N LEU A 87 13.89 5.58 -35.56
CA LEU A 87 13.87 4.12 -35.75
C LEU A 87 12.88 3.65 -36.84
N ALA A 88 12.01 4.51 -37.36
CA ALA A 88 11.13 4.18 -38.50
C ALA A 88 11.88 3.98 -39.82
N ALA A 89 13.20 4.20 -39.84
CA ALA A 89 14.06 3.95 -40.99
C ALA A 89 14.83 2.61 -40.90
N GLU A 90 14.70 1.84 -39.81
CA GLU A 90 15.36 0.55 -39.67
C GLU A 90 14.42 -0.48 -39.03
N ASP A 91 14.04 -1.48 -39.82
CA ASP A 91 13.11 -2.56 -39.52
C ASP A 91 13.24 -3.14 -38.11
N THR A 92 12.26 -2.92 -37.22
CA THR A 92 11.97 -3.84 -36.10
C THR A 92 10.50 -3.75 -35.65
N VAL A 93 9.74 -4.77 -36.06
CA VAL A 93 8.56 -5.38 -35.39
C VAL A 93 7.76 -4.48 -34.43
N PHE A 94 6.65 -3.95 -34.93
CA PHE A 94 5.53 -3.44 -34.14
C PHE A 94 4.92 -4.58 -33.33
N ILE A 95 5.21 -4.66 -32.02
CA ILE A 95 4.45 -5.53 -31.10
C ILE A 95 3.10 -4.84 -30.81
N PRO A 96 1.95 -5.44 -31.17
CA PRO A 96 0.65 -4.85 -30.92
C PRO A 96 0.38 -4.73 -29.43
N LYS A 97 -0.34 -3.65 -29.08
CA LYS A 97 -0.89 -3.38 -27.76
C LYS A 97 -1.84 -4.52 -27.38
N VAL A 98 -1.50 -5.24 -26.29
CA VAL A 98 -2.07 -6.51 -25.82
C VAL A 98 -1.56 -7.72 -26.60
N VAL A 99 -0.39 -8.22 -26.21
CA VAL A 99 0.10 -9.52 -26.67
C VAL A 99 -0.74 -10.59 -25.96
N GLY A 100 -1.47 -11.42 -26.69
CA GLY A 100 -2.15 -12.56 -26.08
C GLY A 100 -1.13 -13.49 -25.41
N ASN A 101 -1.44 -14.12 -24.27
CA ASN A 101 -0.47 -14.95 -23.55
C ASN A 101 0.16 -16.02 -24.46
N ASP A 102 -0.63 -16.57 -25.38
CA ASP A 102 -0.18 -17.57 -26.37
C ASP A 102 0.75 -16.99 -27.44
N GLU A 103 0.54 -15.74 -27.85
CA GLU A 103 1.38 -15.07 -28.83
C GLU A 103 2.76 -14.76 -28.24
N LEU A 104 2.80 -14.29 -26.98
CA LEU A 104 4.07 -14.08 -26.28
C LEU A 104 4.85 -15.38 -26.17
N ARG A 105 4.15 -16.47 -25.81
CA ARG A 105 4.77 -17.78 -25.67
C ARG A 105 5.37 -18.26 -26.98
N LYS A 106 4.62 -18.13 -28.08
CA LYS A 106 5.12 -18.46 -29.43
C LYS A 106 6.32 -17.60 -29.80
N ASN A 107 6.27 -16.30 -29.56
CA ASN A 107 7.39 -15.39 -29.86
C ASN A 107 8.65 -15.80 -29.08
N ILE A 108 8.54 -16.03 -27.77
CA ILE A 108 9.64 -16.51 -26.94
C ILE A 108 10.17 -17.86 -27.43
N GLN A 109 9.31 -18.81 -27.81
CA GLN A 109 9.75 -20.10 -28.35
C GLN A 109 10.49 -19.94 -29.68
N CYS A 110 10.10 -19.01 -30.54
CA CYS A 110 10.78 -18.74 -31.80
C CYS A 110 12.12 -18.01 -31.61
N THR A 111 12.18 -17.02 -30.70
CA THR A 111 13.40 -16.22 -30.46
C THR A 111 14.39 -16.95 -29.54
N TYR A 112 13.89 -17.68 -28.54
CA TYR A 112 14.68 -18.39 -27.53
C TYR A 112 14.18 -19.84 -27.37
N PRO A 113 14.50 -20.74 -28.31
CA PRO A 113 13.93 -22.09 -28.37
C PRO A 113 14.15 -22.96 -27.12
N TYR A 114 15.25 -22.72 -26.40
CA TYR A 114 15.64 -23.51 -25.24
C TYR A 114 15.28 -22.87 -23.90
N PHE A 115 14.84 -21.61 -23.90
CA PHE A 115 14.60 -20.86 -22.66
C PHE A 115 13.51 -21.49 -21.80
N LEU A 116 12.33 -21.76 -22.41
CA LEU A 116 11.20 -22.32 -21.66
C LEU A 116 11.45 -23.76 -21.23
N SER A 117 12.07 -24.58 -22.08
CA SER A 117 12.37 -25.97 -21.74
C SER A 117 13.38 -26.06 -20.60
N ARG A 118 14.46 -25.27 -20.65
CA ARG A 118 15.46 -25.21 -19.57
C ARG A 118 14.90 -24.60 -18.28
N LEU A 119 14.05 -23.59 -18.39
CA LEU A 119 13.40 -22.99 -17.21
C LEU A 119 12.51 -24.02 -16.51
N HIS A 120 11.76 -24.80 -17.28
CA HIS A 120 10.88 -25.85 -16.75
C HIS A 120 11.67 -27.03 -16.17
N GLU A 121 12.76 -27.44 -16.81
CA GLU A 121 13.64 -28.51 -16.34
C GLU A 121 14.39 -28.13 -15.06
N ALA A 122 14.94 -26.92 -14.99
CA ALA A 122 15.68 -26.44 -13.82
C ALA A 122 14.75 -26.11 -12.64
N TYR A 123 13.53 -25.64 -12.90
CA TYR A 123 12.60 -25.18 -11.89
C TYR A 123 11.17 -25.71 -12.10
N PRO A 124 10.94 -27.02 -11.91
CA PRO A 124 9.64 -27.66 -12.16
C PRO A 124 8.52 -27.19 -11.20
N ALA A 125 8.87 -26.43 -10.15
CA ALA A 125 7.91 -25.85 -9.19
C ALA A 125 7.38 -24.46 -9.61
N LEU A 126 7.81 -23.94 -10.76
CA LEU A 126 7.24 -22.72 -11.33
C LEU A 126 5.81 -22.99 -11.82
N THR A 127 4.92 -22.04 -11.57
CA THR A 127 3.57 -22.10 -12.16
C THR A 127 3.59 -21.45 -13.54
N GLU A 128 2.57 -21.69 -14.35
CA GLU A 128 2.43 -21.02 -15.65
C GLU A 128 2.46 -19.48 -15.53
N ALA A 129 1.90 -18.92 -14.46
CA ALA A 129 1.96 -17.49 -14.19
C ALA A 129 3.39 -16.99 -13.90
N ASP A 130 4.21 -17.82 -13.24
CA ASP A 130 5.61 -17.50 -12.99
C ASP A 130 6.44 -17.58 -14.27
N GLU A 131 6.23 -18.62 -15.09
CA GLU A 131 6.84 -18.75 -16.41
C GLU A 131 6.46 -17.57 -17.31
N PHE A 132 5.19 -17.15 -17.27
CA PHE A 132 4.71 -15.99 -18.02
C PHE A 132 5.42 -14.69 -17.59
N LEU A 133 5.61 -14.48 -16.29
CA LEU A 133 6.39 -13.35 -15.80
C LEU A 133 7.86 -13.41 -16.28
N CYS A 134 8.47 -14.59 -16.29
CA CYS A 134 9.82 -14.76 -16.84
C CYS A 134 9.88 -14.41 -18.33
N MET A 135 8.88 -14.81 -19.13
CA MET A 135 8.78 -14.45 -20.54
C MET A 135 8.70 -12.94 -20.73
N LEU A 136 7.86 -12.25 -19.94
CA LEU A 136 7.74 -10.79 -20.01
C LEU A 136 9.07 -10.09 -19.71
N ILE A 137 9.81 -10.58 -18.72
CA ILE A 137 11.13 -10.06 -18.35
C ILE A 137 12.17 -10.34 -19.44
N LYS A 138 12.15 -11.55 -20.03
CA LYS A 138 13.04 -11.95 -21.14
C LYS A 138 12.79 -11.13 -22.40
N SER A 139 11.55 -10.74 -22.66
CA SER A 139 11.16 -9.79 -23.72
C SER A 139 11.55 -8.33 -23.43
N ASN A 140 12.29 -8.06 -22.35
CA ASN A 140 12.76 -6.73 -21.98
C ASN A 140 11.63 -5.71 -21.72
N LEU A 141 10.45 -6.17 -21.30
CA LEU A 141 9.35 -5.28 -20.93
C LEU A 141 9.68 -4.52 -19.65
N SER A 142 9.24 -3.26 -19.61
CA SER A 142 9.35 -2.43 -18.41
C SER A 142 8.37 -2.90 -17.33
N ASN A 143 8.68 -2.59 -16.06
CA ASN A 143 7.77 -2.89 -14.95
C ASN A 143 6.36 -2.33 -15.16
N LYS A 144 6.22 -1.22 -15.90
CA LYS A 144 4.92 -0.66 -16.23
C LYS A 144 4.15 -1.53 -17.22
N GLU A 145 4.80 -1.96 -18.29
CA GLU A 145 4.19 -2.85 -19.29
C GLU A 145 3.85 -4.22 -18.67
N VAL A 146 4.70 -4.74 -17.79
CA VAL A 146 4.42 -5.96 -17.04
C VAL A 146 3.18 -5.80 -16.15
N MET A 147 3.04 -4.67 -15.45
CA MET A 147 1.84 -4.37 -14.64
C MET A 147 0.58 -4.28 -15.50
N GLU A 148 0.67 -3.60 -16.66
CA GLU A 148 -0.45 -3.47 -17.60
C GLU A 148 -0.84 -4.84 -18.16
N GLN A 149 0.14 -5.65 -18.58
CA GLN A 149 -0.07 -6.98 -19.15
C GLN A 149 -0.70 -7.96 -18.14
N LEU A 150 -0.23 -7.92 -16.90
CA LEU A 150 -0.76 -8.77 -15.82
C LEU A 150 -2.01 -8.19 -15.16
N SER A 151 -2.40 -6.95 -15.50
CA SER A 151 -3.47 -6.20 -14.82
C SER A 151 -3.30 -6.15 -13.29
N ILE A 152 -2.06 -5.92 -12.82
CA ILE A 152 -1.72 -5.87 -11.39
C ILE A 152 -1.14 -4.51 -10.98
N SER A 153 -1.22 -4.18 -9.69
CA SER A 153 -0.60 -2.99 -9.12
C SER A 153 0.91 -3.17 -8.90
N GLN A 154 1.63 -2.06 -8.70
CA GLN A 154 3.07 -2.07 -8.42
C GLN A 154 3.44 -2.85 -7.15
N GLY A 155 2.63 -2.74 -6.09
CA GLY A 155 2.84 -3.51 -4.86
C GLY A 155 2.68 -5.02 -5.09
N SER A 156 1.70 -5.40 -5.92
CA SER A 156 1.50 -6.79 -6.34
C SER A 156 2.70 -7.28 -7.17
N LEU A 157 3.17 -6.48 -8.14
CA LEU A 157 4.36 -6.81 -8.92
C LEU A 157 5.60 -7.03 -8.04
N HIS A 158 5.85 -6.18 -7.04
CA HIS A 158 6.96 -6.38 -6.09
C HIS A 158 6.84 -7.70 -5.34
N THR A 159 5.63 -8.04 -4.88
CA THR A 159 5.38 -9.29 -4.14
C THR A 159 5.59 -10.51 -5.05
N THR A 160 5.07 -10.47 -6.27
CA THR A 160 5.24 -11.54 -7.26
C THR A 160 6.71 -11.74 -7.63
N ARG A 161 7.44 -10.65 -7.91
CA ARG A 161 8.89 -10.71 -8.20
C ARG A 161 9.70 -11.25 -7.02
N TYR A 162 9.35 -10.85 -5.79
CA TYR A 162 9.99 -11.39 -4.58
C TYR A 162 9.76 -12.90 -4.45
N ARG A 163 8.51 -13.36 -4.68
CA ARG A 163 8.18 -14.79 -4.66
C ARG A 163 8.93 -15.56 -5.74
N LEU A 164 8.96 -15.03 -6.97
CA LEU A 164 9.68 -15.62 -8.09
C LEU A 164 11.18 -15.75 -7.79
N LYS A 165 11.79 -14.68 -7.25
CA LYS A 165 13.20 -14.68 -6.83
C LYS A 165 13.51 -15.79 -5.83
N ARG A 166 12.60 -16.05 -4.88
CA ARG A 166 12.74 -17.15 -3.92
C ARG A 166 12.61 -18.52 -4.59
N LYS A 167 11.69 -18.68 -5.54
CA LYS A 167 11.49 -19.94 -6.28
C LYS A 167 12.70 -20.30 -7.15
N LEU A 168 13.31 -19.30 -7.78
CA LEU A 168 14.51 -19.44 -8.60
C LEU A 168 15.81 -19.53 -7.78
N ALA A 169 15.71 -19.47 -6.45
CA ALA A 169 16.84 -19.47 -5.51
C ALA A 169 17.92 -18.40 -5.82
N ILE A 170 17.51 -17.24 -6.34
CA ILE A 170 18.43 -16.16 -6.74
C ILE A 170 18.91 -15.39 -5.50
N PRO A 171 20.22 -15.14 -5.33
CA PRO A 171 20.77 -14.35 -4.22
C PRO A 171 20.18 -12.94 -4.12
N LYS A 172 20.10 -12.38 -2.93
CA LYS A 172 19.45 -11.07 -2.69
C LYS A 172 20.13 -9.93 -3.45
N GLU A 173 21.43 -10.07 -3.67
CA GLU A 173 22.34 -9.12 -4.30
C GLU A 173 22.13 -9.06 -5.82
N VAL A 174 21.62 -10.13 -6.42
CA VAL A 174 21.44 -10.25 -7.87
C VAL A 174 20.07 -9.69 -8.29
N ASN A 175 20.05 -8.87 -9.33
CA ASN A 175 18.79 -8.39 -9.91
C ASN A 175 18.08 -9.53 -10.66
N LEU A 176 16.77 -9.69 -10.41
CA LEU A 176 15.94 -10.71 -11.06
C LEU A 176 15.90 -10.54 -12.58
N ASP A 177 15.82 -9.30 -13.09
CA ASP A 177 15.69 -9.05 -14.52
C ASP A 177 16.98 -9.42 -15.26
N ASP A 178 18.11 -9.01 -14.71
CA ASP A 178 19.42 -9.31 -15.29
C ASP A 178 19.67 -10.82 -15.31
N TRP A 179 19.31 -11.51 -14.21
CA TRP A 179 19.43 -12.96 -14.11
C TRP A 179 18.58 -13.69 -15.17
N ILE A 180 17.30 -13.32 -15.31
CA ILE A 180 16.40 -13.95 -16.30
C ILE A 180 16.86 -13.65 -17.73
N ARG A 181 17.37 -12.45 -17.99
CA ARG A 181 17.87 -12.07 -19.32
C ARG A 181 19.11 -12.86 -19.71
N GLN A 182 19.98 -13.17 -18.75
CA GLN A 182 21.17 -14.00 -18.94
C GLN A 182 20.88 -15.50 -18.99
N PHE A 183 19.73 -15.94 -18.47
CA PHE A 183 19.32 -17.33 -18.48
C PHE A 183 19.05 -17.82 -19.92
N GLU A 184 19.79 -18.83 -20.37
CA GLU A 184 19.72 -19.42 -21.72
C GLU A 184 18.63 -20.48 -21.85
#